data_AF-A0A948BQ79-F1
#
_entry.id   AF-A0A948BQ79-F1
#
_cell.length_a   1.000
_cell.length_b   1.000
_cell.length_c   1.000
_cell.angle_alpha   90.00
_cell.angle_beta   90.00
_cell.angle_gamma   90.00
#
_symmetry.space_group_name_H-M   'P 1'
#
loop_
_entity.id
_entity.type
_entity.pdbx_description
1 polymer ?
#
loop_
_entity_poly.entity_id
_entity_poly.type
_entity_poly.pdbx_seq_one_letter_code
_entity_poly.pdbx_strand_id
1 'polypeptide(L)'
;KLASDMIHYMPEYVVKRVRATLKGMDIKLKKAKILVIGVTYKRDIKDLRQSPSLDIIDILQKKNINVAYHDPIIPYLKFNHFNLKSTDIKSEKTLKDFDCVIIATDHSAVDYKFLLKNAKLIFDTRNIYKDIVDRKVVKL
;
A
#
# COMPACT_ATOMS: atom_id res chain seq x y z
N LYS A 1 -4.83 -28.10 -0.63
CA LYS A 1 -5.75 -27.09 -0.04
C LYS A 1 -5.08 -26.18 1.00
N LEU A 2 -3.74 -25.99 0.95
CA LEU A 2 -2.97 -25.16 1.90
C LEU A 2 -2.47 -23.83 1.29
N ALA A 3 -2.42 -23.72 -0.04
CA ALA A 3 -1.94 -22.52 -0.73
C ALA A 3 -2.95 -21.34 -0.71
N SER A 4 -4.25 -21.64 -0.72
CA SER A 4 -5.31 -20.61 -0.68
C SER A 4 -5.42 -19.95 0.71
N ASP A 5 -5.16 -20.69 1.79
CA ASP A 5 -5.24 -20.14 3.15
C ASP A 5 -4.10 -19.15 3.42
N MET A 6 -2.93 -19.36 2.81
CA MET A 6 -1.80 -18.43 2.93
C MET A 6 -2.11 -17.04 2.36
N ILE A 7 -2.88 -16.96 1.27
CA ILE A 7 -3.23 -15.68 0.62
C ILE A 7 -4.11 -14.83 1.55
N HIS A 8 -5.00 -15.44 2.33
CA HIS A 8 -5.93 -14.72 3.21
C HIS A 8 -5.26 -14.11 4.46
N TYR A 9 -4.14 -14.65 4.94
CA TYR A 9 -3.44 -14.11 6.13
C TYR A 9 -2.44 -12.99 5.81
N MET A 10 -2.05 -12.81 4.55
CA MET A 10 -1.07 -11.80 4.16
C MET A 10 -1.54 -10.35 4.40
N PRO A 11 -2.80 -9.96 4.10
CA PRO A 11 -3.28 -8.61 4.39
C PRO A 11 -3.19 -8.24 5.88
N GLU A 12 -3.63 -9.12 6.77
CA GLU A 12 -3.55 -8.89 8.21
C GLU A 12 -2.11 -8.80 8.71
N TYR A 13 -1.24 -9.67 8.19
CA TYR A 13 0.19 -9.64 8.49
C TYR A 13 0.83 -8.31 8.09
N VAL A 14 0.56 -7.83 6.87
CA VAL A 14 1.04 -6.52 6.39
C VAL A 14 0.56 -5.41 7.31
N VAL A 15 -0.74 -5.35 7.63
CA VAL A 15 -1.29 -4.32 8.53
C VAL A 15 -0.67 -4.40 9.93
N LYS A 16 -0.45 -5.61 10.46
CA LYS A 16 0.20 -5.82 11.76
C LYS A 16 1.63 -5.28 11.77
N ARG A 17 2.40 -5.52 10.69
CA ARG A 17 3.78 -5.04 10.53
C ARG A 17 3.82 -3.52 10.37
N VAL A 18 2.93 -2.94 9.55
CA VAL A 18 2.75 -1.47 9.41
C VAL A 18 2.49 -0.82 10.76
N ARG A 19 1.56 -1.37 11.54
CA ARG A 19 1.26 -0.87 12.89
C ARG A 19 2.49 -0.91 13.82
N ALA A 20 3.24 -2.01 13.79
CA ALA A 20 4.42 -2.16 14.65
C ALA A 20 5.51 -1.14 14.31
N THR A 21 5.78 -0.93 13.02
CA THR A 21 6.79 0.05 12.57
C THR A 21 6.37 1.48 12.88
N LEU A 22 5.12 1.86 12.57
CA LEU A 22 4.62 3.20 12.90
C LEU A 22 4.65 3.48 14.41
N LYS A 23 4.34 2.48 15.24
CA LYS A 23 4.48 2.59 16.70
C LYS A 23 5.94 2.85 17.11
N GLY A 24 6.91 2.20 16.46
CA GLY A 24 8.33 2.45 16.69
C GLY A 24 8.79 3.87 16.29
N MET A 25 8.03 4.55 15.43
CA MET A 25 8.25 5.94 15.03
C MET A 25 7.41 6.95 15.84
N ASP A 26 6.77 6.50 16.92
CA ASP A 26 5.81 7.27 17.73
C ASP A 26 4.58 7.82 16.96
N ILE A 27 4.25 7.17 15.82
CA ILE A 27 3.08 7.49 15.03
C ILE A 27 1.93 6.55 15.44
N LYS A 28 0.90 7.12 16.07
CA LYS A 28 -0.33 6.38 16.38
C LYS A 28 -1.03 5.99 15.08
N LEU A 29 -1.30 4.70 14.89
CA LEU A 29 -1.92 4.17 13.66
C LEU A 29 -3.22 4.91 13.26
N LYS A 30 -4.07 5.29 14.22
CA LYS A 30 -5.32 6.04 13.95
C LYS A 30 -5.10 7.46 13.40
N LYS A 31 -3.92 8.04 13.60
CA LYS A 31 -3.54 9.35 13.07
C LYS A 31 -2.74 9.25 11.77
N ALA A 32 -2.28 8.05 11.42
CA ALA A 32 -1.44 7.84 10.26
C ALA A 32 -2.23 8.02 8.96
N LYS A 33 -1.60 8.65 7.97
CA LYS A 33 -2.05 8.64 6.58
C LYS A 33 -1.29 7.54 5.82
N ILE A 34 -2.03 6.58 5.27
CA ILE A 34 -1.45 5.44 4.54
C ILE A 34 -1.82 5.54 3.07
N LEU A 35 -0.84 5.37 2.19
CA LEU A 35 -1.03 5.25 0.75
C LEU A 35 -0.76 3.82 0.30
N VAL A 36 -1.72 3.17 -0.36
CA VAL A 36 -1.53 1.85 -0.98
C VAL A 36 -1.27 2.00 -2.47
N ILE A 37 -0.14 1.47 -2.95
CA ILE A 37 0.24 1.47 -4.36
C ILE A 37 -0.20 0.16 -5.00
N GLY A 38 -1.11 0.25 -5.96
CA GLY A 38 -1.72 -0.86 -6.67
C GLY A 38 -2.90 -1.46 -5.93
N VAL A 39 -4.05 -1.52 -6.60
CA VAL A 39 -5.27 -2.20 -6.10
C VAL A 39 -5.66 -3.40 -6.96
N THR A 40 -5.00 -3.59 -8.09
CA THR A 40 -5.19 -4.75 -8.96
C THR A 40 -4.55 -6.01 -8.38
N TYR A 41 -5.16 -7.16 -8.69
CA TYR A 41 -4.68 -8.49 -8.29
C TYR A 41 -3.33 -8.83 -8.92
N LYS A 42 -3.07 -8.33 -10.14
CA LYS A 42 -1.83 -8.55 -10.87
C LYS A 42 -1.33 -7.25 -11.47
N ARG A 43 -0.01 -7.16 -11.54
CA ARG A 43 0.70 -6.13 -12.27
C ARG A 43 0.11 -5.93 -13.67
N ASP A 44 -0.07 -4.67 -14.02
CA ASP A 44 -0.38 -4.18 -15.37
C ASP A 44 -1.69 -4.69 -15.99
N ILE A 45 -2.62 -5.22 -15.17
CA ILE A 45 -3.91 -5.75 -15.63
C ILE A 45 -5.06 -5.20 -14.77
N LYS A 46 -6.18 -4.85 -15.42
CA LYS A 46 -7.40 -4.35 -14.78
C LYS A 46 -8.26 -5.47 -14.15
N ASP A 47 -7.70 -6.21 -13.20
CA ASP A 47 -8.43 -7.24 -12.44
C ASP A 47 -8.41 -6.93 -10.94
N LEU A 48 -9.58 -6.80 -10.33
CA LEU A 48 -9.76 -6.52 -8.89
C LEU A 48 -10.18 -7.76 -8.10
N ARG A 49 -10.52 -8.87 -8.77
CA ARG A 49 -11.03 -10.07 -8.12
C ARG A 49 -9.93 -10.67 -7.26
N GLN A 50 -10.27 -10.97 -6.00
CA GLN A 50 -9.33 -11.54 -5.02
C GLN A 50 -8.06 -10.69 -4.82
N SER A 51 -8.15 -9.37 -5.04
CA SER A 51 -7.02 -8.47 -4.82
C SER A 51 -6.70 -8.35 -3.32
N PRO A 52 -5.51 -8.79 -2.86
CA PRO A 52 -5.13 -8.67 -1.45
C PRO A 52 -4.94 -7.21 -1.03
N SER A 53 -4.67 -6.31 -1.97
CA SER A 53 -4.58 -4.87 -1.72
C SER A 53 -5.91 -4.28 -1.24
N LEU A 54 -7.03 -4.80 -1.75
CA LEU A 54 -8.36 -4.38 -1.31
C LEU A 54 -8.63 -4.83 0.12
N ASP A 55 -8.20 -6.04 0.51
CA ASP A 55 -8.32 -6.52 1.88
C ASP A 55 -7.46 -5.68 2.85
N ILE A 56 -6.25 -5.26 2.44
CA ILE A 56 -5.42 -4.33 3.22
C ILE A 56 -6.17 -3.00 3.45
N ILE A 57 -6.75 -2.43 2.39
CA ILE A 57 -7.51 -1.16 2.49
C ILE A 57 -8.72 -1.35 3.41
N ASP A 58 -9.49 -2.43 3.25
CA ASP A 58 -10.67 -2.74 4.08
C ASP A 58 -10.32 -2.85 5.57
N ILE A 59 -9.29 -3.63 5.90
CA ILE A 59 -8.83 -3.83 7.29
C ILE A 59 -8.43 -2.49 7.92
N LEU A 60 -7.73 -1.64 7.16
CA LEU A 60 -7.30 -0.33 7.65
C LEU A 60 -8.49 0.64 7.82
N GLN A 61 -9.41 0.68 6.86
CA GLN A 61 -10.62 1.51 6.93
C GLN A 61 -11.54 1.09 8.08
N LYS A 62 -11.75 -0.21 8.29
CA LYS A 62 -12.49 -0.76 9.45
C LYS A 62 -11.88 -0.38 10.80
N LYS A 63 -10.60 -0.01 10.84
CA LYS A 63 -9.90 0.50 12.03
C LYS A 63 -9.92 2.03 12.12
N ASN A 64 -10.68 2.71 11.27
CA ASN A 64 -10.80 4.17 11.15
C ASN A 64 -9.45 4.86 10.87
N ILE A 65 -8.64 4.27 9.99
CA ILE A 65 -7.35 4.83 9.56
C ILE A 65 -7.57 5.57 8.24
N ASN A 66 -6.85 6.68 8.04
CA ASN A 66 -6.89 7.41 6.78
C ASN A 66 -6.08 6.66 5.72
N VAL A 67 -6.78 6.09 4.73
CA VAL A 67 -6.18 5.30 3.66
C VAL A 67 -6.56 5.90 2.32
N ALA A 68 -5.54 6.17 1.52
CA ALA A 68 -5.65 6.49 0.11
C ALA A 68 -5.01 5.37 -0.71
N TYR A 69 -5.30 5.34 -2.00
CA TYR A 69 -4.62 4.45 -2.94
C TYR A 69 -4.15 5.22 -4.17
N HIS A 70 -3.15 4.67 -4.84
CA HIS A 70 -2.77 5.02 -6.18
C HIS A 70 -2.70 3.76 -7.03
N ASP A 71 -3.35 3.79 -8.19
CA ASP A 71 -3.24 2.76 -9.21
C ASP A 71 -3.30 3.44 -10.59
N PRO A 72 -2.36 3.15 -11.50
CA PRO A 72 -2.32 3.77 -12.83
C PRO A 72 -3.42 3.24 -13.77
N ILE A 73 -4.04 2.11 -13.45
CA ILE A 73 -5.05 1.43 -14.28
C ILE A 73 -6.46 1.67 -13.72
N ILE A 74 -6.57 1.87 -12.41
CA ILE A 74 -7.83 2.09 -11.69
C ILE A 74 -7.89 3.55 -11.20
N PRO A 75 -8.35 4.51 -12.02
CA PRO A 75 -8.48 5.91 -11.60
C PRO A 75 -9.62 6.13 -10.58
N TYR A 76 -10.60 5.22 -10.58
CA TYR A 76 -11.73 5.23 -9.65
C TYR A 76 -12.07 3.80 -9.23
N LEU A 77 -12.06 3.55 -7.92
CA LEU A 77 -12.33 2.27 -7.30
C LEU A 77 -13.78 2.27 -6.84
N LYS A 78 -14.66 1.74 -7.70
CA LYS A 78 -16.07 1.46 -7.42
C LYS A 78 -16.29 -0.05 -7.45
N PHE A 79 -15.94 -0.72 -6.36
CA PHE A 79 -15.97 -2.18 -6.24
C PHE A 79 -16.40 -2.56 -4.82
N ASN A 80 -17.39 -3.44 -4.67
CA ASN A 80 -18.04 -3.74 -3.38
C ASN A 80 -18.52 -2.45 -2.68
N HIS A 81 -18.03 -2.18 -1.47
CA HIS A 81 -18.34 -0.98 -0.69
C HIS A 81 -17.32 0.15 -0.91
N PHE A 82 -16.25 -0.07 -1.69
CA PHE A 82 -15.28 0.96 -1.98
C PHE A 82 -15.85 1.99 -2.97
N ASN A 83 -15.61 3.25 -2.65
CA ASN A 83 -15.95 4.38 -3.50
C ASN A 83 -14.85 5.44 -3.36
N LEU A 84 -13.69 5.16 -3.93
CA LEU A 84 -12.45 5.94 -3.73
C LEU A 84 -11.86 6.40 -5.06
N LYS A 85 -11.34 7.63 -5.09
CA LYS A 85 -10.58 8.16 -6.23
C LYS A 85 -9.07 7.90 -6.04
N SER A 86 -8.40 7.52 -7.11
CA SER A 86 -6.95 7.31 -7.12
C SER A 86 -6.22 8.62 -6.84
N THR A 87 -5.21 8.57 -5.99
CA THR A 87 -4.39 9.72 -5.58
C THR A 87 -3.30 9.96 -6.62
N ASP A 88 -3.10 11.20 -7.04
CA ASP A 88 -1.97 11.55 -7.90
C ASP A 88 -0.67 11.63 -7.08
N ILE A 89 0.29 10.78 -7.42
CA ILE A 89 1.58 10.66 -6.72
C ILE A 89 2.73 11.36 -7.45
N LYS A 90 2.45 12.12 -8.52
CA LYS A 90 3.49 12.84 -9.28
C LYS A 90 4.10 14.02 -8.52
N SER A 91 3.48 14.45 -7.43
CA SER A 91 3.96 15.55 -6.59
C SER A 91 4.65 15.02 -5.33
N GLU A 92 5.85 15.54 -5.07
CA GLU A 92 6.59 15.31 -3.82
C GLU A 92 5.76 15.72 -2.60
N LYS A 93 5.01 16.83 -2.70
CA LYS A 93 4.13 17.31 -1.62
C LYS A 93 3.08 16.26 -1.27
N THR A 94 2.50 15.60 -2.27
CA THR A 94 1.50 14.55 -2.04
C THR A 94 2.13 13.36 -1.35
N LEU A 95 3.28 12.87 -1.83
CA LEU A 95 3.95 11.72 -1.22
C LEU A 95 4.40 11.98 0.22
N LYS A 96 4.87 13.20 0.52
CA LYS A 96 5.26 13.60 1.87
C LYS A 96 4.08 13.76 2.84
N ASP A 97 2.84 13.88 2.36
CA ASP A 97 1.67 13.94 3.24
C ASP A 97 1.39 12.58 3.90
N PHE A 98 1.81 11.47 3.26
CA PHE A 98 1.62 10.14 3.80
C PHE A 98 2.73 9.76 4.80
N ASP A 99 2.33 9.09 5.88
CA ASP A 99 3.24 8.56 6.90
C ASP A 99 3.79 7.19 6.52
N CYS A 100 3.05 6.45 5.69
CA CYS A 100 3.45 5.14 5.19
C CYS A 100 2.91 4.92 3.78
N VAL A 101 3.78 4.41 2.91
CA VAL A 101 3.42 3.91 1.58
C VAL A 101 3.55 2.39 1.57
N ILE A 102 2.50 1.67 1.20
CA ILE A 102 2.51 0.21 1.04
C ILE A 102 2.53 -0.09 -0.45
N ILE A 103 3.55 -0.79 -0.94
CA ILE A 103 3.58 -1.31 -2.31
C ILE A 103 2.91 -2.67 -2.30
N ALA A 104 1.70 -2.74 -2.83
CA ALA A 104 0.90 -3.95 -2.89
C ALA A 104 0.86 -4.56 -4.31
N THR A 105 1.02 -3.75 -5.36
CA THR A 105 1.21 -4.24 -6.74
C THR A 105 2.35 -3.49 -7.44
N ASP A 106 3.21 -4.24 -8.14
CA ASP A 106 4.42 -3.75 -8.81
C ASP A 106 4.18 -3.23 -10.24
N HIS A 107 3.25 -2.28 -10.41
CA HIS A 107 2.94 -1.68 -11.71
C HIS A 107 4.15 -1.07 -12.42
N SER A 108 4.29 -1.36 -13.73
CA SER A 108 5.40 -0.83 -14.54
C SER A 108 5.37 0.70 -14.70
N ALA A 109 4.19 1.30 -14.65
CA ALA A 109 4.00 2.74 -14.82
C ALA A 109 4.33 3.57 -13.55
N VAL A 110 4.64 2.94 -12.42
CA VAL A 110 4.97 3.64 -11.17
C VAL A 110 6.47 3.98 -11.16
N ASP A 111 6.79 5.26 -10.93
CA ASP A 111 8.17 5.68 -10.71
C ASP A 111 8.62 5.37 -9.28
N TYR A 112 9.16 4.16 -9.09
CA TYR A 112 9.68 3.71 -7.81
C TYR A 112 10.92 4.49 -7.33
N LYS A 113 11.69 5.12 -8.23
CA LYS A 113 12.81 5.97 -7.80
C LYS A 113 12.28 7.25 -7.17
N PHE A 114 11.27 7.86 -7.78
CA PHE A 114 10.59 9.02 -7.23
C PHE A 114 9.85 8.68 -5.92
N LEU A 115 9.21 7.52 -5.85
CA LEU A 115 8.56 7.04 -4.65
C LEU A 115 9.57 6.86 -3.50
N LEU A 116 10.68 6.17 -3.76
CA LEU A 116 11.78 6.01 -2.81
C LEU A 116 12.33 7.34 -2.34
N LYS A 117 12.51 8.32 -3.22
CA LYS A 117 13.05 9.63 -2.85
C LYS A 117 12.14 10.38 -1.86
N ASN A 118 10.83 10.33 -2.06
CA ASN A 118 9.89 11.26 -1.42
C ASN A 118 9.02 10.68 -0.30
N ALA A 119 8.86 9.36 -0.22
CA ALA A 119 8.08 8.74 0.84
C ALA A 119 8.81 8.78 2.20
N LYS A 120 8.05 8.98 3.29
CA LYS A 120 8.59 8.96 4.68
C LYS A 120 8.94 7.55 5.14
N LEU A 121 8.12 6.57 4.78
CA LEU A 121 8.24 5.16 5.10
C LEU A 121 7.62 4.35 3.97
N ILE A 122 8.28 3.25 3.59
CA ILE A 122 7.84 2.34 2.54
C ILE A 122 7.75 0.93 3.12
N PHE A 123 6.63 0.27 2.89
CA PHE A 123 6.44 -1.16 3.06
C PHE A 123 6.42 -1.83 1.70
N ASP A 124 7.48 -2.55 1.38
CA ASP A 124 7.65 -3.25 0.12
C ASP A 124 7.25 -4.72 0.27
N THR A 125 6.06 -5.06 -0.22
CA THR A 125 5.55 -6.45 -0.25
C THR A 125 5.85 -7.15 -1.57
N ARG A 126 6.50 -6.45 -2.50
CA ARG A 126 6.70 -6.88 -3.90
C ARG A 126 8.17 -6.99 -4.28
N ASN A 127 9.06 -6.77 -3.32
CA ASN A 127 10.51 -6.87 -3.48
C ASN A 127 11.08 -5.93 -4.56
N ILE A 128 10.45 -4.76 -4.74
CA ILE A 128 10.92 -3.69 -5.62
C ILE A 128 12.32 -3.18 -5.22
N TYR A 129 12.55 -3.04 -3.92
CA TYR A 129 13.75 -2.44 -3.35
C TYR A 129 14.71 -3.49 -2.76
N LYS A 130 14.70 -4.71 -3.30
CA LYS A 130 15.47 -5.85 -2.78
C LYS A 130 16.94 -5.52 -2.52
N ASP A 131 17.58 -4.79 -3.42
CA ASP A 131 19.02 -4.44 -3.36
C ASP A 131 19.29 -3.07 -2.72
N ILE A 132 18.26 -2.35 -2.27
CA ILE A 132 18.40 -1.03 -1.66
C ILE A 132 18.53 -1.17 -0.14
N VAL A 133 19.53 -0.51 0.45
CA VAL A 133 19.69 -0.39 1.90
C VAL A 133 19.29 1.03 2.31
N ASP A 134 18.04 1.19 2.74
CA ASP A 134 17.51 2.46 3.28
C ASP A 134 16.65 2.16 4.51
N ARG A 135 16.91 2.87 5.61
CA ARG A 135 16.19 2.71 6.89
C ARG A 135 14.68 2.94 6.79
N LYS A 136 14.22 3.66 5.77
CA LYS A 136 12.80 3.94 5.56
C LYS A 136 12.09 2.87 4.74
N VAL A 137 12.80 1.84 4.26
CA VAL A 137 12.23 0.74 3.49
C VAL A 137 12.15 -0.50 4.37
N VAL A 138 10.93 -0.92 4.68
CA VAL A 138 10.64 -2.20 5.32
C VAL A 138 10.29 -3.21 4.23
N LYS A 139 11.09 -4.27 4.13
CA LYS A 139 10.87 -5.39 3.19
C LYS A 139 10.14 -6.51 3.94
N LEU A 140 9.14 -7.11 3.31
CA LEU A 140 8.41 -8.27 3.84
C LEU A 140 8.70 -9.54 3.06
#